data_AF-A0A351FSC3-F1
#
_entry.id   AF-A0A351FSC3-F1
#
_cell.length_a   1.000
_cell.length_b   1.000
_cell.length_c   1.000
_cell.angle_alpha   90.00
_cell.angle_beta   90.00
_cell.angle_gamma   90.00
#
_symmetry.space_group_name_H-M   'P 1'
#
loop_
_entity.id
_entity.type
_entity.pdbx_description
1 polymer ?
#
loop_
_entity_poly.entity_id
_entity_poly.type
_entity_poly.pdbx_seq_one_letter_code
_entity_poly.pdbx_strand_id
1 'polypeptide(L)'
;MGLSDQIVAVSHECDFPAEVTEKPRVTFSRVDSSQTSQAIDQQVRDVDESSGLYGIQRELICDLQPDLIVTQSQCDVCAVRFEDVAALVASQQALADTRLIDLNPHSLADVFD
;
A
#
# COMPACT_ATOMS: atom_id res chain seq x y z
N MET A 1 1.74 2.23 19.28
CA MET A 1 0.64 1.33 19.73
C MET A 1 1.11 -0.07 20.16
N GLY A 2 2.40 -0.42 20.11
CA GLY A 2 2.87 -1.73 20.63
C GLY A 2 2.36 -2.95 19.85
N LEU A 3 1.91 -2.76 18.60
CA LEU A 3 1.31 -3.79 17.76
C LEU A 3 2.29 -4.39 16.75
N SER A 4 3.61 -4.13 16.87
CA SER A 4 4.62 -4.57 15.89
C SER A 4 4.59 -6.07 15.61
N ASP A 5 4.29 -6.89 16.63
CA ASP A 5 4.19 -8.35 16.50
C ASP A 5 2.96 -8.80 15.71
N GLN A 6 1.93 -7.95 15.60
CA GLN A 6 0.70 -8.23 14.84
C GLN A 6 0.82 -7.78 13.37
N ILE A 7 1.88 -7.04 13.02
CA ILE A 7 2.12 -6.63 11.64
C ILE A 7 2.71 -7.82 10.86
N VAL A 8 1.97 -8.31 9.87
CA VAL A 8 2.40 -9.43 9.00
C VAL A 8 3.09 -8.97 7.72
N ALA A 9 2.85 -7.72 7.30
CA ALA A 9 3.43 -7.09 6.12
C ALA A 9 3.29 -5.57 6.17
N VAL A 10 4.07 -4.87 5.35
CA VAL A 10 4.10 -3.41 5.28
C VAL A 10 4.26 -2.90 3.84
N SER A 11 4.12 -1.59 3.63
CA SER A 11 4.36 -0.98 2.31
C SER A 11 5.85 -1.01 1.95
N HIS A 12 6.18 -0.73 0.69
CA HIS A 12 7.56 -0.76 0.19
C HIS A 12 8.47 0.29 0.84
N GLU A 13 7.91 1.40 1.35
CA GLU A 13 8.66 2.49 1.97
C GLU A 13 8.62 2.49 3.50
N CYS A 14 7.89 1.58 4.15
CA CYS A 14 7.82 1.51 5.62
C CYS A 14 9.15 1.04 6.25
N ASP A 15 10.04 1.95 6.60
CA ASP A 15 11.36 1.67 7.15
C ASP A 15 11.47 1.89 8.68
N PHE A 16 10.37 2.31 9.32
CA PHE A 16 10.33 2.63 10.74
C PHE A 16 9.09 2.03 11.45
N PRO A 17 9.23 1.54 12.71
CA PRO A 17 10.49 1.35 13.46
C PRO A 17 11.37 0.28 12.80
N ALA A 18 12.66 0.21 13.16
CA ALA A 18 13.63 -0.66 12.47
C ALA A 18 13.16 -2.13 12.37
N GLU A 19 12.39 -2.62 13.34
CA GLU A 19 11.85 -3.99 13.31
C GLU A 19 10.93 -4.28 12.10
N VAL A 20 10.28 -3.26 11.52
CA VAL A 20 9.42 -3.49 10.34
C VAL A 20 10.22 -3.74 9.06
N THR A 21 11.52 -3.42 9.05
CA THR A 21 12.40 -3.64 7.88
C THR A 21 12.46 -5.11 7.46
N GLU A 22 12.32 -6.02 8.42
CA GLU A 22 12.31 -7.47 8.20
C GLU A 22 10.96 -8.01 7.70
N LYS A 23 9.89 -7.20 7.73
CA LYS A 23 8.55 -7.62 7.31
C LYS A 23 8.42 -7.62 5.78
N PRO A 24 7.62 -8.56 5.21
CA PRO A 24 7.34 -8.60 3.78
C PRO A 24 6.76 -7.27 3.25
N ARG A 25 7.13 -6.93 2.02
CA ARG A 25 6.68 -5.73 1.32
C ARG A 25 5.54 -6.11 0.39
N VAL A 26 4.34 -5.59 0.65
CA VAL A 26 3.12 -5.94 -0.10
C VAL A 26 2.69 -4.87 -1.10
N THR A 27 3.50 -3.82 -1.27
CA THR A 27 3.31 -2.81 -2.31
C THR A 27 4.61 -2.66 -3.10
N PHE A 28 4.56 -2.03 -4.28
CA PHE A 28 5.75 -1.71 -5.06
C PHE A 28 5.54 -0.43 -5.88
N SER A 29 6.64 0.24 -6.25
CA SER A 29 6.64 1.34 -7.21
C SER A 29 6.76 0.80 -8.63
N ARG A 30 5.96 1.33 -9.56
CA ARG A 30 6.12 1.10 -11.01
C ARG A 30 7.22 1.98 -11.63
N VAL A 31 7.68 2.98 -10.88
CA VAL A 31 8.73 3.91 -11.29
C VAL A 31 10.05 3.54 -10.63
N ASP A 32 11.11 3.42 -11.42
CA ASP A 32 12.48 3.24 -10.96
C ASP A 32 13.08 4.60 -10.54
N SER A 33 13.15 4.83 -9.23
CA SER A 33 13.67 6.07 -8.64
C SER A 33 15.19 6.19 -8.70
N SER A 34 15.92 5.17 -9.17
CA SER A 34 17.37 5.24 -9.37
C SER A 34 17.79 5.92 -10.69
N GLN A 35 16.82 6.17 -11.57
CA GLN A 35 17.04 6.78 -12.89
C GLN A 35 17.23 8.30 -12.81
N THR A 36 17.61 8.91 -13.94
CA THR A 36 17.66 10.37 -14.05
C THR A 36 16.27 10.99 -13.90
N SER A 37 16.18 12.24 -13.43
CA SER A 37 14.89 12.94 -13.29
C SER A 37 14.08 13.00 -14.59
N GLN A 38 14.73 13.12 -15.75
CA GLN A 38 14.06 13.08 -17.05
C GLN A 38 13.42 11.72 -17.33
N ALA A 39 14.15 10.63 -17.03
CA ALA A 39 13.64 9.28 -17.20
C ALA A 39 12.53 8.95 -16.19
N ILE A 40 12.61 9.49 -14.97
CA ILE A 40 11.55 9.39 -13.96
C ILE A 40 10.29 10.13 -14.44
N ASP A 41 10.42 11.39 -14.91
CA ASP A 41 9.29 12.17 -15.44
C ASP A 41 8.61 11.43 -16.61
N GLN A 42 9.40 10.83 -17.51
CA GLN A 42 8.84 10.02 -18.59
C GLN A 42 8.08 8.79 -18.07
N GLN A 43 8.65 8.02 -17.13
CA GLN A 43 7.98 6.87 -16.52
C GLN A 43 6.66 7.28 -15.84
N VAL A 44 6.65 8.38 -15.09
CA VAL A 44 5.46 8.91 -14.43
C VAL A 44 4.38 9.28 -15.45
N ARG A 45 4.75 9.89 -16.59
CA ARG A 45 3.81 10.23 -17.67
C ARG A 45 3.29 9.03 -18.43
N ASP A 46 4.07 7.96 -18.50
CA ASP A 46 3.68 6.72 -19.16
C ASP A 46 2.79 5.83 -18.27
N VAL A 47 2.67 6.15 -16.98
CA VAL A 47 1.73 5.48 -16.08
C VAL A 47 0.30 5.93 -16.40
N ASP A 48 -0.54 4.96 -16.74
CA ASP A 48 -1.96 5.17 -16.93
C ASP A 48 -2.66 5.44 -15.59
N GLU A 49 -3.59 6.40 -15.55
CA GLU A 49 -4.33 6.78 -14.34
C GLU A 49 -5.05 5.57 -13.70
N SER A 50 -5.49 4.59 -14.49
CA SER A 50 -6.15 3.38 -13.96
C SER A 50 -5.17 2.43 -13.26
N SER A 51 -3.86 2.54 -13.52
CA SER A 51 -2.85 1.69 -12.91
C SER A 51 -2.19 2.32 -11.69
N GLY A 52 -2.09 3.65 -11.64
CA GLY A 52 -1.41 4.40 -10.58
C GLY A 52 0.11 4.13 -10.49
N LEU A 53 0.84 4.96 -9.76
CA LEU A 53 2.29 4.81 -9.62
C LEU A 53 2.68 3.60 -8.78
N TYR A 54 1.79 3.14 -7.89
CA TYR A 54 2.06 2.08 -6.93
C TYR A 54 1.10 0.90 -7.09
N GLY A 55 1.62 -0.30 -6.94
CA GLY A 55 0.86 -1.55 -7.04
C GLY A 55 0.92 -2.35 -5.74
N ILE A 56 0.11 -3.42 -5.68
CA ILE A 56 0.05 -4.36 -4.56
C ILE A 56 0.48 -5.77 -4.97
N GLN A 57 1.16 -6.48 -4.07
CA GLN A 57 1.55 -7.88 -4.23
C GLN A 57 0.37 -8.78 -3.88
N ARG A 58 -0.53 -9.00 -4.85
CA ARG A 58 -1.82 -9.67 -4.64
C ARG A 58 -1.67 -11.07 -4.06
N GLU A 59 -0.80 -11.87 -4.64
CA GLU A 59 -0.55 -13.26 -4.24
C GLU A 59 -0.01 -13.30 -2.81
N LEU A 60 0.97 -12.44 -2.49
CA LEU A 60 1.54 -12.36 -1.15
C LEU A 60 0.51 -11.92 -0.10
N ILE A 61 -0.36 -10.96 -0.43
CA ILE A 61 -1.44 -10.54 0.48
C ILE A 61 -2.41 -11.70 0.73
N CYS A 62 -2.78 -12.44 -0.31
CA CYS A 62 -3.62 -13.63 -0.18
C CYS A 62 -2.97 -14.73 0.66
N ASP A 63 -1.67 -14.97 0.48
CA ASP A 63 -0.93 -15.99 1.23
C ASP A 63 -0.79 -15.62 2.72
N LEU A 64 -0.67 -14.33 3.03
CA LEU A 64 -0.58 -13.84 4.40
C LEU A 64 -1.91 -13.83 5.16
N GLN A 65 -3.05 -13.86 4.44
CA GLN A 65 -4.40 -13.86 4.99
C GLN A 65 -4.61 -12.89 6.18
N PRO A 66 -4.31 -11.58 6.01
CA PRO A 66 -4.47 -10.62 7.09
C PRO A 66 -5.94 -10.52 7.53
N ASP A 67 -6.18 -10.36 8.83
CA ASP A 67 -7.51 -10.08 9.38
C ASP A 67 -7.92 -8.60 9.24
N LEU A 68 -6.93 -7.73 9.04
CA LEU A 68 -7.09 -6.29 8.87
C LEU A 68 -6.05 -5.74 7.89
N ILE A 69 -6.51 -4.98 6.90
CA ILE A 69 -5.69 -4.12 6.06
C ILE A 69 -5.99 -2.67 6.42
N VAL A 70 -4.93 -1.92 6.72
CA VAL A 70 -4.97 -0.47 6.90
C VAL A 70 -4.30 0.17 5.70
N THR A 71 -5.02 1.02 4.98
CA THR A 71 -4.52 1.75 3.81
C THR A 71 -4.81 3.25 3.93
N GLN A 72 -4.25 4.03 3.02
CA GLN A 72 -4.46 5.48 2.95
C GLN A 72 -4.68 5.90 1.50
N SER A 73 -5.91 6.30 1.17
CA SER A 73 -6.33 6.74 -0.17
C SER A 73 -6.04 8.21 -0.46
N GLN A 74 -4.81 8.67 -0.19
CA GLN A 74 -4.48 10.10 -0.29
C GLN A 74 -4.53 10.65 -1.72
N CYS A 75 -4.30 9.81 -2.73
CA CYS A 75 -4.34 10.19 -4.15
C CYS A 75 -4.47 8.96 -5.05
N ASP A 76 -5.29 9.04 -6.10
CA ASP A 76 -5.47 7.94 -7.06
C ASP A 76 -4.26 7.70 -7.97
N VAL A 77 -3.32 8.65 -8.03
CA VAL A 77 -2.11 8.54 -8.86
C VAL A 77 -0.88 8.24 -8.02
N CYS A 78 -0.66 9.01 -6.94
CA CYS A 78 0.58 8.96 -6.15
C CYS A 78 0.47 8.13 -4.86
N ALA A 79 -0.61 7.36 -4.67
CA ALA A 79 -0.70 6.38 -3.61
C ALA A 79 -1.19 5.04 -4.18
N VAL A 80 -1.14 3.99 -3.38
CA VAL A 80 -1.87 2.76 -3.70
C VAL A 80 -3.36 3.09 -3.74
N ARG A 81 -4.02 2.76 -4.85
CA ARG A 81 -5.43 3.05 -5.06
C ARG A 81 -6.26 2.20 -4.09
N PHE A 82 -7.21 2.82 -3.39
CA PHE A 82 -8.12 2.10 -2.51
C PHE A 82 -8.91 1.03 -3.26
N GLU A 83 -9.35 1.37 -4.49
CA GLU A 83 -10.11 0.46 -5.35
C GLU A 83 -9.37 -0.85 -5.64
N ASP A 84 -8.05 -0.82 -5.81
CA ASP A 84 -7.27 -2.02 -6.08
C ASP A 84 -7.25 -2.98 -4.88
N VAL A 85 -7.15 -2.42 -3.67
CA VAL A 85 -7.18 -3.16 -2.41
C VAL A 85 -8.58 -3.69 -2.13
N ALA A 86 -9.60 -2.84 -2.27
CA ALA A 86 -11.00 -3.22 -2.08
C ALA A 86 -11.42 -4.32 -3.07
N ALA A 87 -11.03 -4.21 -4.35
CA ALA A 87 -11.29 -5.23 -5.35
C ALA A 87 -10.57 -6.55 -5.03
N LEU A 88 -9.34 -6.50 -4.50
CA LEU A 88 -8.63 -7.70 -4.06
C LEU A 88 -9.38 -8.39 -2.92
N VAL A 89 -9.72 -7.66 -1.85
CA VAL A 89 -10.43 -8.21 -0.68
C VAL A 89 -11.79 -8.78 -1.09
N ALA A 90 -12.54 -8.08 -1.95
CA ALA A 90 -13.86 -8.53 -2.39
C ALA A 90 -13.84 -9.74 -3.34
N SER A 91 -12.75 -9.95 -4.08
CA SER A 91 -12.66 -11.02 -5.09
C SER A 91 -11.98 -12.30 -4.60
N GLN A 92 -11.23 -12.25 -3.50
CA GLN A 92 -10.41 -13.36 -3.03
C GLN A 92 -11.04 -14.04 -1.82
N GLN A 93 -11.39 -15.32 -1.97
CA GLN A 93 -11.95 -16.12 -0.87
C GLN A 93 -11.01 -16.19 0.34
N ALA A 94 -9.69 -16.15 0.11
CA ALA A 94 -8.67 -16.15 1.17
C ALA A 94 -8.75 -14.91 2.08
N LEU A 95 -9.39 -13.83 1.60
CA LEU A 95 -9.53 -12.53 2.27
C LEU A 95 -10.98 -12.23 2.68
N ALA A 96 -11.87 -13.24 2.65
CA ALA A 96 -13.30 -13.03 2.88
C ALA A 96 -13.63 -12.43 4.27
N ASP A 97 -12.80 -12.73 5.27
CA ASP A 97 -12.92 -12.20 6.64
C ASP A 97 -12.01 -11.00 6.90
N THR A 98 -11.23 -10.57 5.90
CA THR A 98 -10.31 -9.42 6.01
C THR A 98 -11.11 -8.14 6.10
N ARG A 99 -10.89 -7.37 7.17
CA ARG A 99 -11.42 -6.01 7.28
C ARG A 99 -10.52 -5.02 6.55
N LEU A 100 -11.11 -4.04 5.89
CA LEU A 100 -10.39 -2.97 5.22
C LEU A 100 -10.74 -1.63 5.89
N ILE A 101 -9.71 -0.91 6.35
CA ILE A 101 -9.84 0.43 6.91
C ILE A 101 -9.05 1.39 6.03
N ASP A 102 -9.72 2.45 5.58
CA ASP A 102 -9.10 3.57 4.88
C ASP A 102 -8.91 4.73 5.86
N LEU A 103 -7.67 5.16 6.06
CA LEU A 103 -7.32 6.31 6.87
C LEU A 103 -6.94 7.47 5.95
N ASN A 104 -7.79 8.50 5.91
CA ASN A 104 -7.58 9.67 5.06
C ASN A 104 -7.65 10.97 5.89
N PRO A 105 -6.63 11.25 6.74
CA PRO A 105 -6.60 12.47 7.53
C PRO A 105 -6.36 13.70 6.63
N HIS A 106 -7.14 14.76 6.85
CA HIS A 106 -7.02 16.04 6.14
C HIS A 106 -6.43 17.14 7.01
N SER A 107 -6.21 16.87 8.30
CA SER A 107 -5.55 17.76 9.23
C SER A 107 -4.61 16.98 10.15
N LEU A 108 -3.69 17.69 10.81
CA LEU A 108 -2.84 17.07 11.83
C LEU A 108 -3.67 16.57 13.03
N ALA A 109 -4.80 17.21 13.33
CA ALA A 109 -5.69 16.76 14.40
C ALA A 109 -6.31 15.39 14.06
N ASP A 110 -6.71 15.19 12.80
CA ASP A 110 -7.30 13.93 12.32
C ASP A 110 -6.37 12.72 12.47
N VAL A 111 -5.06 12.93 12.65
CA VAL A 111 -4.07 11.86 12.90
C VAL A 111 -4.14 11.35 14.34
N PHE A 112 -4.59 12.20 15.27
CA PHE A 112 -4.61 11.90 16.70
C PHE A 112 -6.00 11.51 17.23
N ASP A 113 -7.06 11.75 16.44
CA ASP A 113 -8.44 11.35 16.73
C ASP A 113 -8.74 9.91 16.28
#